data_AF-A0A8X6JLT7-F1
#
_entry.id   AF-A0A8X6JLT7-F1
#
_cell.length_a   1.000
_cell.length_b   1.000
_cell.length_c   1.000
_cell.angle_alpha   90.00
_cell.angle_beta   90.00
_cell.angle_gamma   90.00
#
_symmetry.space_group_name_H-M   'P 1'
#
loop_
_entity.id
_entity.type
_entity.pdbx_description
1 polymer ?
#
loop_
_entity_poly.entity_id
_entity_poly.type
_entity_poly.pdbx_seq_one_letter_code
_entity_poly.pdbx_strand_id
1 'polypeptide(L)'
;MDQQVISNFKKLYTKHLFRRCFEVTATTNLTLREFWKDHFNIAICLKIIDQDWLGVTTRTLTSARKKLWPEDVAERIYEELEPGMSVEEEIMSLGKSMGLEVEEKDVNELVVEHTQELTTQEIQELQPQQYTEVMQEIGFEESEEEVISTSEIK
;
A
#
# COMPACT_ATOMS: atom_id res chain seq x y z
N MET A 1 -12.42 2.64 -7.78
CA MET A 1 -12.12 2.33 -6.36
C MET A 1 -12.18 3.65 -5.60
N ASP A 2 -12.79 3.69 -4.41
CA ASP A 2 -12.98 4.95 -3.67
C ASP A 2 -11.60 5.53 -3.24
N GLN A 3 -11.31 6.76 -3.67
CA GLN A 3 -9.99 7.38 -3.44
C GLN A 3 -9.68 7.62 -1.96
N GLN A 4 -10.70 7.76 -1.10
CA GLN A 4 -10.48 7.86 0.34
C GLN A 4 -9.98 6.54 0.92
N VAL A 5 -10.46 5.40 0.41
CA VAL A 5 -9.97 4.06 0.80
C VAL A 5 -8.49 3.92 0.43
N ILE A 6 -8.13 4.32 -0.80
CA ILE A 6 -6.74 4.24 -1.28
C ILE A 6 -5.83 5.15 -0.45
N SER A 7 -6.23 6.40 -0.24
CA SER A 7 -5.46 7.36 0.56
C SER A 7 -5.25 6.86 1.99
N ASN A 8 -6.29 6.34 2.64
CA ASN A 8 -6.19 5.79 3.99
C ASN A 8 -5.28 4.55 4.03
N PHE A 9 -5.39 3.66 3.04
CA PHE A 9 -4.51 2.50 2.93
C PHE A 9 -3.05 2.94 2.78
N LYS A 10 -2.74 3.88 1.88
CA LYS A 10 -1.39 4.41 1.70
C LYS A 10 -0.82 5.01 2.98
N LYS A 11 -1.62 5.79 3.73
CA LYS A 11 -1.21 6.35 5.03
C LYS A 11 -0.83 5.26 6.02
N LEU A 12 -1.68 4.24 6.15
CA LEU A 12 -1.44 3.13 7.06
C LEU A 12 -0.20 2.33 6.65
N TYR A 13 -0.03 2.06 5.35
CA TYR A 13 1.14 1.38 4.81
C TYR A 13 2.43 2.12 5.13
N THR A 14 2.48 3.43 4.86
CA THR A 14 3.64 4.26 5.17
C THR A 14 3.95 4.23 6.67
N LYS A 15 2.92 4.28 7.52
CA LYS A 15 3.07 4.19 8.98
C LYS A 15 3.68 2.87 9.43
N HIS A 16 3.13 1.73 8.99
CA HIS A 16 3.63 0.42 9.38
C HIS A 16 5.02 0.14 8.79
N LEU A 17 5.30 0.64 7.57
CA LEU A 17 6.63 0.59 6.99
C LEU A 17 7.64 1.36 7.85
N PHE A 18 7.35 2.59 8.22
CA PHE A 18 8.22 3.41 9.05
C PHE A 18 8.42 2.81 10.44
N ARG A 19 7.37 2.23 11.00
CA ARG A 19 7.45 1.50 12.27
C ARG A 19 8.38 0.30 12.15
N ARG A 20 8.27 -0.47 11.07
CA ARG A 20 9.11 -1.63 10.83
C ARG A 20 10.58 -1.23 10.65
N CYS A 21 10.83 -0.17 9.89
CA CYS A 21 12.15 0.42 9.74
C CYS A 21 12.73 0.82 11.09
N PHE A 22 11.97 1.57 11.89
CA PHE A 22 12.39 2.00 13.22
C PHE A 22 12.73 0.80 14.11
N GLU A 23 11.84 -0.18 14.22
CA GLU A 23 12.05 -1.40 15.00
C GLU A 23 13.35 -2.12 14.62
N VAL A 24 13.60 -2.30 13.31
CA VAL A 24 14.82 -2.98 12.83
C VAL A 24 16.05 -2.14 13.15
N THR A 25 16.05 -0.84 12.86
CA THR A 25 17.20 0.03 13.13
C THR A 25 17.46 0.27 14.62
N ALA A 26 16.44 0.12 15.47
CA ALA A 26 16.55 0.27 16.93
C ALA A 26 16.99 -1.03 17.64
N THR A 27 16.65 -2.19 17.07
CA THR A 27 16.95 -3.51 17.68
C THR A 27 18.16 -4.21 17.06
N THR A 28 18.67 -3.69 15.95
CA THR A 28 19.83 -4.23 15.23
C THR A 28 20.85 -3.12 14.97
N ASN A 29 22.04 -3.49 14.49
CA ASN A 29 23.07 -2.52 14.09
C ASN A 29 22.93 -2.08 12.62
N LEU A 30 21.81 -2.41 11.96
CA LEU A 30 21.58 -2.04 10.57
C LEU A 30 21.18 -0.57 10.47
N THR A 31 21.76 0.13 9.51
CA THR A 31 21.25 1.41 9.05
C THR A 31 19.95 1.21 8.27
N LEU A 32 19.15 2.28 8.16
CA LEU A 32 17.94 2.26 7.32
C LEU A 32 18.26 1.87 5.86
N ARG A 33 19.41 2.30 5.34
CA ARG A 33 19.87 1.98 3.98
C ARG A 33 20.18 0.50 3.82
N GLU A 34 20.90 -0.10 4.75
CA GLU A 34 21.23 -1.54 4.72
C GLU A 34 19.95 -2.37 4.86
N PHE A 35 19.05 -1.99 5.77
CA PHE A 35 17.76 -2.65 5.88
C PHE A 35 16.98 -2.60 4.55
N TRP A 36 16.85 -1.43 3.96
CA TRP A 36 16.11 -1.25 2.70
C TRP A 36 16.72 -2.03 1.54
N LYS A 37 18.04 -2.01 1.41
CA LYS A 37 18.73 -2.62 0.27
C LYS A 37 18.86 -4.13 0.37
N ASP A 38 19.25 -4.62 1.55
CA ASP A 38 19.75 -5.99 1.70
C ASP A 38 18.76 -6.91 2.45
N HIS A 39 17.76 -6.33 3.12
CA HIS A 39 16.85 -7.08 4.00
C HIS A 39 15.37 -6.91 3.68
N PHE A 40 14.96 -5.76 3.15
CA PHE A 40 13.58 -5.52 2.74
C PHE A 40 13.26 -6.34 1.49
N ASN A 41 12.26 -7.22 1.59
CA ASN A 41 11.89 -8.15 0.53
C ASN A 41 10.37 -8.27 0.43
N ILE A 42 9.90 -8.92 -0.64
CA ILE A 42 8.48 -9.07 -0.94
C ILE A 42 7.68 -9.71 0.21
N ALA A 43 8.28 -10.64 0.97
CA ALA A 43 7.59 -11.25 2.10
C ALA A 43 7.38 -10.25 3.27
N ILE A 44 8.29 -9.29 3.45
CA ILE A 44 8.10 -8.20 4.41
C ILE A 44 7.01 -7.25 3.91
N CYS A 45 7.02 -6.89 2.62
CA CYS A 45 5.95 -6.07 2.02
C CYS A 45 4.57 -6.69 2.26
N LEU A 46 4.41 -7.99 1.97
CA LEU A 46 3.13 -8.69 2.14
C LEU A 46 2.65 -8.70 3.59
N LYS A 47 3.57 -8.79 4.56
CA LYS A 47 3.23 -8.69 5.99
C LYS A 47 2.76 -7.29 6.38
N ILE A 48 3.39 -6.25 5.84
CA ILE A 48 2.97 -4.87 6.07
C ILE A 48 1.56 -4.67 5.49
N ILE A 49 1.34 -5.11 4.24
CA ILE A 49 0.03 -5.05 3.59
C ILE A 49 -1.05 -5.77 4.42
N ASP A 50 -0.77 -6.98 4.91
CA ASP A 50 -1.69 -7.74 5.77
C ASP A 50 -2.04 -6.95 7.06
N GLN A 51 -1.03 -6.35 7.70
CA GLN A 51 -1.22 -5.50 8.88
C GLN A 51 -2.02 -4.22 8.56
N ASP A 52 -1.77 -3.59 7.41
CA ASP A 52 -2.49 -2.39 6.99
C ASP A 52 -3.95 -2.69 6.72
N TRP A 53 -4.26 -3.83 6.09
CA TRP A 53 -5.63 -4.24 5.87
C TRP A 53 -6.41 -4.42 7.17
N LEU A 54 -5.76 -4.88 8.25
CA LEU A 54 -6.37 -4.88 9.59
C LEU A 54 -6.64 -3.46 10.10
N GLY A 55 -5.74 -2.51 9.85
CA GLY A 55 -5.92 -1.09 10.21
C GLY A 55 -6.98 -0.36 9.37
N VAL A 56 -7.21 -0.79 8.13
CA VAL A 56 -8.24 -0.24 7.22
C VAL A 56 -9.67 -0.66 7.63
N THR A 57 -9.84 -1.44 8.71
CA THR A 57 -11.11 -2.14 8.95
C THR A 57 -12.31 -1.30 9.40
N THR A 58 -13.44 -1.88 9.03
CA THR A 58 -14.84 -1.54 9.28
C THR A 58 -15.28 -0.18 8.78
N ARG A 59 -14.78 0.96 9.25
CA ARG A 59 -15.35 2.27 8.85
C ARG A 59 -15.12 2.58 7.39
N THR A 60 -13.87 2.55 6.91
CA THR A 60 -13.53 2.87 5.52
C THR A 60 -14.18 1.88 4.54
N LEU A 61 -14.15 0.59 4.87
CA LEU A 61 -14.80 -0.46 4.09
C LEU A 61 -16.34 -0.34 4.12
N THR A 62 -16.93 0.02 5.26
CA THR A 62 -18.39 0.18 5.43
C THR A 62 -18.88 1.45 4.74
N SER A 63 -18.13 2.54 4.75
CA SER A 63 -18.46 3.75 3.99
C SER A 63 -18.38 3.50 2.48
N ALA A 64 -17.35 2.79 2.01
CA ALA A 64 -17.26 2.37 0.61
C ALA A 64 -18.40 1.41 0.24
N ARG A 65 -18.72 0.44 1.12
CA ARG A 65 -19.84 -0.49 0.95
C ARG A 65 -21.19 0.22 0.98
N LYS A 66 -21.39 1.24 1.81
CA LYS A 66 -22.62 2.06 1.87
C LYS A 66 -22.82 2.86 0.59
N LYS A 67 -21.75 3.31 -0.09
CA LYS A 67 -21.84 3.95 -1.42
C LYS A 67 -22.26 2.96 -2.51
N LEU A 68 -21.81 1.70 -2.42
CA LEU A 68 -22.07 0.68 -3.43
C LEU A 68 -23.39 -0.09 -3.19
N TRP A 69 -23.77 -0.26 -1.92
CA TRP A 69 -24.95 -1.01 -1.49
C TRP A 69 -25.46 -0.47 -0.13
N PRO A 70 -26.29 0.59 -0.15
CA PRO A 70 -26.79 1.24 1.05
C PRO A 70 -27.63 0.34 1.97
N GLU A 71 -28.39 -0.59 1.41
CA GLU A 71 -29.42 -1.38 2.11
C GLU A 71 -28.86 -2.49 3.03
N ASP A 72 -27.60 -2.87 2.83
CA ASP A 72 -26.92 -3.97 3.54
C ASP A 72 -26.07 -3.47 4.72
N VAL A 73 -25.95 -2.15 4.89
CA VAL A 73 -25.17 -1.55 5.97
C VAL A 73 -26.10 -1.15 7.12
N ALA A 74 -26.16 -1.98 8.15
CA ALA A 74 -26.82 -1.61 9.41
C ALA A 74 -26.10 -0.44 10.07
N GLU A 75 -26.85 0.59 10.48
CA GLU A 75 -26.36 1.81 11.11
C GLU A 75 -25.89 1.50 12.55
N ARG A 76 -24.69 0.95 12.68
CA ARG A 76 -24.04 0.79 13.99
C ARG A 76 -23.27 2.07 14.32
N ILE A 77 -23.71 2.73 15.38
CA ILE A 77 -22.98 3.79 16.08
C ILE A 77 -21.63 3.18 16.49
N TYR A 78 -20.52 3.76 16.00
CA TYR A 78 -19.18 3.25 16.28
C TYR A 78 -18.38 4.26 17.10
N GLU A 79 -17.61 3.70 18.03
CA GLU A 79 -16.71 4.38 18.94
C GLU A 79 -15.73 5.25 18.16
N GLU A 80 -15.72 6.53 18.53
CA GLU A 80 -14.74 7.52 18.13
C GLU A 80 -13.35 6.98 18.45
N LEU A 81 -12.46 6.94 17.46
CA LEU A 81 -11.04 6.72 17.74
C LEU A 81 -10.64 7.76 18.78
N GLU A 82 -10.29 7.29 19.98
CA GLU A 82 -9.71 8.10 21.05
C GLU A 82 -8.75 9.13 20.44
N PRO A 83 -8.81 10.41 20.84
CA PRO A 83 -8.01 11.48 20.27
C PRO A 83 -6.52 11.23 20.55
N GLY A 84 -5.92 10.43 19.68
CA GLY A 84 -4.50 10.14 19.62
C GLY A 84 -3.81 11.00 18.56
N MET A 85 -2.49 10.82 18.48
CA MET A 85 -1.66 11.38 17.41
C MET A 85 -2.22 10.96 16.04
N SER A 86 -2.30 11.90 15.09
CA SER A 86 -2.76 11.56 13.74
C SER A 86 -1.78 10.57 13.08
N VAL A 87 -2.24 9.83 12.05
CA VAL A 87 -1.38 8.88 11.34
C VAL A 87 -0.17 9.59 10.72
N GLU A 88 -0.38 10.81 10.24
CA GLU A 88 0.64 11.69 9.66
C GLU A 88 1.67 12.13 10.72
N GLU A 89 1.20 12.51 11.92
CA GLU A 89 2.06 12.84 13.05
C GLU A 89 2.89 11.65 13.52
N GLU A 90 2.30 10.44 13.55
CA GLU A 90 3.03 9.19 13.86
C GLU A 90 4.13 8.93 12.84
N ILE A 91 3.85 9.08 11.53
CA ILE A 91 4.82 8.90 10.45
C ILE A 91 5.97 9.91 10.60
N MET A 92 5.66 11.19 10.81
CA MET A 92 6.67 12.23 11.00
C MET A 92 7.54 11.95 12.23
N SER A 93 6.94 11.51 13.34
CA SER A 93 7.66 11.18 14.57
C SER A 93 8.61 10.00 14.36
N LEU A 94 8.15 8.94 13.68
CA LEU A 94 8.97 7.81 13.30
C LEU A 94 10.13 8.23 12.37
N GLY A 95 9.86 9.04 11.35
CA GLY A 95 10.87 9.59 10.45
C GLY A 95 11.97 10.34 11.21
N LYS A 96 11.58 11.28 12.07
CA LYS A 96 12.51 12.05 12.92
C LYS A 96 13.33 11.16 13.84
N SER A 97 12.73 10.12 14.42
CA SER A 97 13.43 9.17 15.28
C SER A 97 14.50 8.35 14.54
N MET A 98 14.35 8.18 13.23
CA MET A 98 15.32 7.54 12.34
C MET A 98 16.33 8.54 11.73
N GLY A 99 16.29 9.81 12.13
CA GLY A 99 17.16 10.86 11.59
C GLY A 99 16.77 11.36 10.20
N LEU A 100 15.52 11.13 9.79
CA LEU A 100 14.97 11.65 8.54
C LEU A 100 14.32 13.02 8.78
N GLU A 101 14.53 13.95 7.85
CA GLU A 101 13.77 15.19 7.76
C GLU A 101 12.48 14.90 6.98
N VAL A 102 11.38 14.71 7.71
CA VAL A 102 10.05 14.41 7.14
C VAL A 102 9.07 15.49 7.60
N GLU A 103 8.50 16.19 6.64
CA GLU A 103 7.45 17.19 6.83
C GLU A 103 6.07 16.61 6.46
N GLU A 104 5.02 17.27 6.95
CA GLU A 104 3.63 16.86 6.64
C GLU A 104 3.37 16.88 5.13
N LYS A 105 3.99 17.83 4.42
CA LYS A 105 3.91 17.92 2.96
C LYS A 105 4.44 16.66 2.28
N ASP A 106 5.55 16.10 2.75
CA ASP A 106 6.15 14.90 2.16
C ASP A 106 5.22 13.69 2.33
N VAL A 107 4.59 13.57 3.49
CA VAL A 107 3.60 12.51 3.78
C VAL A 107 2.36 12.69 2.91
N ASN A 108 1.87 13.92 2.77
CA ASN A 108 0.71 14.22 1.95
C ASN A 108 0.98 13.99 0.46
N GLU A 109 2.14 14.39 -0.05
CA GLU A 109 2.55 14.15 -1.44
C GLU A 109 2.57 12.65 -1.76
N LEU A 110 3.24 11.85 -0.93
CA LEU A 110 3.32 10.38 -1.05
C LEU A 110 1.95 9.70 -1.05
N VAL A 111 1.01 10.23 -0.28
CA VAL A 111 -0.33 9.64 -0.13
C VAL A 111 -1.30 10.10 -1.22
N VAL A 112 -1.22 11.36 -1.63
CA VAL A 112 -2.22 12.03 -2.50
C VAL A 112 -1.92 11.89 -3.99
N GLU A 113 -0.77 11.33 -4.36
CA GLU A 113 -0.22 11.33 -5.73
C GLU A 113 -1.17 10.83 -6.84
N HIS A 114 -2.26 10.11 -6.53
CA HIS A 114 -3.28 9.71 -7.51
C HIS A 114 -4.69 10.13 -7.09
N THR A 115 -5.06 11.38 -7.33
CA THR A 115 -6.42 11.91 -7.04
C THR A 115 -7.42 11.64 -8.15
N GLN A 116 -6.97 11.29 -9.36
CA GLN A 116 -7.87 10.97 -10.45
C GLN A 116 -8.48 9.58 -10.21
N GLU A 117 -9.79 9.53 -10.01
CA GLU A 117 -10.53 8.26 -10.02
C GLU A 117 -10.36 7.63 -11.39
N LEU A 118 -9.60 6.54 -11.45
CA LEU A 118 -9.47 5.74 -12.66
C LEU A 118 -10.84 5.17 -13.01
N THR A 119 -11.28 5.44 -14.23
CA THR A 119 -12.45 4.81 -14.84
C THR A 119 -12.20 3.31 -15.00
N THR A 120 -13.27 2.52 -15.09
CA THR A 120 -13.17 1.07 -15.31
C THR A 120 -12.35 0.71 -16.55
N GLN A 121 -12.37 1.59 -17.57
CA GLN A 121 -11.60 1.45 -18.80
C GLN A 121 -10.10 1.70 -18.56
N GLU A 122 -9.75 2.78 -17.86
CA GLU A 122 -8.35 3.06 -17.50
C GLU A 122 -7.77 1.97 -16.59
N ILE A 123 -8.56 1.38 -15.68
CA ILE A 123 -8.09 0.25 -14.84
C ILE A 123 -7.76 -0.99 -15.69
N GLN A 124 -8.56 -1.30 -16.71
CA GLN A 124 -8.29 -2.42 -17.63
C GLN A 124 -7.06 -2.17 -18.49
N GLU A 125 -6.82 -0.93 -18.90
CA GLU A 125 -5.66 -0.53 -19.72
C GLU A 125 -4.35 -0.46 -18.92
N LEU A 126 -4.43 -0.22 -17.60
CA LEU A 126 -3.26 -0.19 -16.70
C LEU A 126 -2.71 -1.58 -16.37
N GLN A 127 -3.48 -2.66 -16.53
CA GLN A 127 -2.98 -4.02 -16.30
C GLN A 127 -1.83 -4.37 -17.25
N PRO A 128 -1.95 -4.28 -18.59
CA PRO A 128 -0.84 -4.63 -19.48
C PRO A 128 0.37 -3.69 -19.34
N GLN A 129 0.16 -2.41 -19.05
CA GLN A 129 1.25 -1.43 -18.89
C GLN A 129 2.12 -1.73 -17.66
N GLN A 130 1.50 -1.96 -16.49
CA GLN A 130 2.26 -2.28 -15.27
C GLN A 130 3.01 -3.60 -15.39
N TYR A 131 2.43 -4.63 -16.03
CA TYR A 131 3.15 -5.88 -16.25
C TYR A 131 4.38 -5.68 -17.15
N THR A 132 4.25 -4.87 -18.21
CA THR A 132 5.36 -4.58 -19.14
C THR A 132 6.48 -3.78 -18.47
N GLU A 133 6.12 -2.76 -17.70
CA GLU A 133 7.07 -1.86 -17.02
C GLU A 133 7.79 -2.59 -15.88
N VAL A 134 7.07 -3.40 -15.11
CA VAL A 134 7.64 -4.30 -14.11
C VAL A 134 8.58 -5.30 -14.78
N MET A 135 8.19 -6.01 -15.85
CA MET A 135 9.06 -6.96 -16.54
C MET A 135 10.35 -6.34 -17.08
N GLN A 136 10.30 -5.09 -17.56
CA GLN A 136 11.48 -4.34 -17.99
C GLN A 136 12.41 -3.99 -16.83
N GLU A 137 11.88 -3.58 -15.68
CA GLU A 137 12.70 -3.26 -14.49
C GLU A 137 13.36 -4.49 -13.85
N ILE A 138 12.69 -5.64 -13.79
CA ILE A 138 13.28 -6.89 -13.27
C ILE A 138 14.17 -7.61 -14.29
N GLY A 139 14.31 -7.09 -15.51
CA GLY A 139 15.16 -7.66 -16.56
C GLY A 139 14.75 -9.07 -16.97
N PHE A 140 13.45 -9.38 -16.90
CA PHE A 140 12.93 -10.70 -17.24
C PHE A 140 12.70 -10.77 -18.76
N GLU A 141 13.62 -11.41 -19.49
CA GLU A 141 13.37 -11.78 -20.88
C GLU A 141 12.36 -12.92 -20.91
N GLU A 142 11.18 -12.66 -21.48
CA GLU A 142 10.24 -13.71 -21.83
C GLU A 142 10.96 -14.67 -22.79
N SER A 143 11.36 -15.85 -22.31
CA SER A 143 11.68 -16.94 -23.23
C SER A 143 10.39 -17.28 -23.96
N GLU A 144 10.39 -17.17 -25.28
CA GLU A 144 9.28 -17.59 -26.13
C GLU A 144 8.88 -19.03 -25.74
N GLU A 145 7.84 -19.17 -24.93
CA GLU A 145 7.19 -20.46 -24.76
C GLU A 145 6.57 -20.77 -26.12
N GLU A 146 7.18 -21.72 -26.85
CA GLU A 146 6.57 -22.35 -28.01
C GLU A 146 5.14 -22.72 -27.62
N VAL A 147 4.18 -22.04 -28.24
CA VAL A 147 2.77 -22.37 -28.16
C VAL A 147 2.62 -23.80 -28.67
N ILE A 148 2.60 -24.78 -27.76
CA ILE A 148 2.22 -26.14 -28.10
C ILE A 148 0.79 -26.06 -28.62
N SER A 149 0.66 -26.15 -29.93
CA SER A 149 -0.61 -26.14 -30.63
C SER A 149 -1.43 -27.33 -30.14
N THR A 150 -2.61 -27.06 -29.59
CA THR A 150 -3.57 -28.08 -29.17
C THR A 150 -4.18 -28.88 -30.33
N SER A 151 -3.65 -28.75 -31.55
CA SER A 151 -4.09 -29.47 -32.75
C SER A 151 -3.47 -30.86 -32.92
N GLU A 152 -2.50 -31.27 -32.09
CA GLU A 152 -1.84 -32.58 -32.22
C GLU A 152 -2.30 -33.65 -31.21
N ILE A 153 -3.30 -33.37 -30.37
CA ILE A 153 -3.91 -34.41 -29.53
C ILE A 153 -4.99 -35.11 -30.35
N LYS A 154 -4.60 -36.21 -30.99
CA LYS A 154 -5.50 -37.12 -31.72
C LYS A 154 -5.78 -38.38 -30.90
#